data_AF-A0A938L5Y1-F1
#
_entry.id   AF-A0A938L5Y1-F1
#
_cell.length_a   1.000
_cell.length_b   1.000
_cell.length_c   1.000
_cell.angle_alpha   90.00
_cell.angle_beta   90.00
_cell.angle_gamma   90.00
#
_symmetry.space_group_name_H-M   'P 1'
#
loop_
_entity.id
_entity.type
_entity.pdbx_description
1 polymer ?
#
loop_
_entity_poly.entity_id
_entity_poly.type
_entity_poly.pdbx_seq_one_letter_code
_entity_poly.pdbx_strand_id
1 'polypeptide(L)'
;MTHDPYLITLGVRVASGLAKLTTERRERHRRFLLSRQQADGGFKGREGDSDLYYTSFAVRGLAVLGGLTADEAQHVGKFLGSFDWRRLHVIDLISWLYSVLVTQSFGGPDLLANEPSDWPDQIAAKLESVRTTDGGYAKSAEGAIGSTYHSFLTVMTYELLDRKPPKPNKLGQFLFDRQRDDGGFVEIAPMKTSGTNPTAAAAVLLRRLGFADEQLTIDLRDFLKQVCSDEGGFQANTRIPFADGLSTFTSLLVAQDFGLDRFQDLASIEAFITQQLEFPTGGFRGASWDEQADVEYTFYGLGVLGLLGAPTSPSLPTPAP
;
A
#
# COMPACT_ATOMS: atom_id res chain seq x y z
N MET A 1 -17.13 12.30 12.99
CA MET A 1 -16.96 11.89 11.58
C MET A 1 -16.22 10.57 11.61
N THR A 2 -16.88 9.48 11.24
CA THR A 2 -16.21 8.19 11.04
C THR A 2 -15.28 8.37 9.84
N HIS A 3 -13.96 8.33 10.06
CA HIS A 3 -13.03 8.33 8.95
C HIS A 3 -13.03 6.93 8.36
N ASP A 4 -13.46 6.81 7.10
CA ASP A 4 -13.36 5.55 6.36
C ASP A 4 -11.91 5.00 6.43
N PRO A 5 -11.74 3.66 6.48
CA PRO A 5 -10.42 3.05 6.48
C PRO A 5 -9.61 3.49 5.26
N TYR A 6 -8.36 3.93 5.47
CA TYR A 6 -7.53 4.55 4.45
C TYR A 6 -7.35 3.66 3.21
N LEU A 7 -7.12 2.36 3.40
CA LEU A 7 -6.95 1.41 2.29
C LEU A 7 -8.22 1.25 1.45
N ILE A 8 -9.41 1.42 2.03
CA ILE A 8 -10.68 1.37 1.29
C ILE A 8 -10.85 2.66 0.48
N THR A 9 -10.63 3.83 1.09
CA THR A 9 -10.68 5.13 0.39
C THR A 9 -9.68 5.18 -0.78
N LEU A 10 -8.45 4.70 -0.56
CA LEU A 10 -7.43 4.61 -1.60
C LEU A 10 -7.86 3.68 -2.73
N GLY A 11 -8.42 2.51 -2.41
CA GLY A 11 -8.95 1.57 -3.41
C GLY A 11 -10.03 2.21 -4.30
N VAL A 12 -10.99 2.93 -3.70
CA VAL A 12 -12.04 3.65 -4.44
C VAL A 12 -11.45 4.73 -5.34
N ARG A 13 -10.47 5.51 -4.85
CA ARG A 13 -9.79 6.54 -5.65
C ARG A 13 -9.08 5.92 -6.85
N VAL A 14 -8.27 4.89 -6.65
CA VAL A 14 -7.56 4.18 -7.73
C VAL A 14 -8.55 3.62 -8.75
N ALA A 15 -9.62 2.95 -8.30
CA ALA A 15 -10.66 2.41 -9.18
C ALA A 15 -11.33 3.51 -10.02
N SER A 16 -11.62 4.67 -9.42
CA SER A 16 -12.23 5.81 -10.12
C SER A 16 -11.36 6.36 -11.25
N GLY A 17 -10.03 6.40 -11.06
CA GLY A 17 -9.12 6.82 -12.11
C GLY A 17 -8.92 5.75 -13.18
N LEU A 18 -8.84 4.47 -12.78
CA LEU A 18 -8.76 3.35 -13.72
C LEU A 18 -10.00 3.26 -14.61
N ALA A 19 -11.17 3.70 -14.14
CA ALA A 19 -12.39 3.76 -14.94
C ALA A 19 -12.28 4.67 -16.19
N LYS A 20 -11.27 5.55 -16.27
CA LYS A 20 -10.96 6.36 -17.46
C LYS A 20 -10.19 5.60 -18.53
N LEU A 21 -9.58 4.46 -18.19
CA LEU A 21 -8.91 3.60 -19.17
C LEU A 21 -9.94 2.83 -20.00
N THR A 22 -9.54 2.45 -21.23
CA THR A 22 -10.40 1.62 -22.08
C THR A 22 -10.70 0.27 -21.40
N THR A 23 -11.89 -0.26 -21.66
CA THR A 23 -12.30 -1.56 -21.13
C THR A 23 -11.33 -2.67 -21.55
N GLU A 24 -10.85 -2.64 -22.79
CA GLU A 24 -9.91 -3.62 -23.31
C GLU A 24 -8.58 -3.62 -22.54
N ARG A 25 -8.11 -2.45 -22.11
CA ARG A 25 -6.89 -2.31 -21.31
C ARG A 25 -7.10 -2.84 -19.90
N ARG A 26 -8.20 -2.48 -19.24
CA ARG A 26 -8.54 -3.01 -17.90
C ARG A 26 -8.67 -4.54 -17.93
N GLU A 27 -9.38 -5.08 -18.90
CA GLU A 27 -9.56 -6.53 -19.07
C GLU A 27 -8.25 -7.27 -19.37
N ARG A 28 -7.29 -6.61 -20.03
CA ARG A 28 -5.96 -7.19 -20.24
C ARG A 28 -5.22 -7.40 -18.90
N HIS A 29 -5.19 -6.41 -18.01
CA HIS A 29 -4.56 -6.56 -16.69
C HIS A 29 -5.33 -7.52 -15.79
N ARG A 30 -6.66 -7.50 -15.85
CA ARG A 30 -7.53 -8.45 -15.14
C ARG A 30 -7.20 -9.89 -15.52
N ARG A 31 -7.15 -10.20 -16.82
CA ARG A 31 -6.77 -11.52 -17.33
C ARG A 31 -5.36 -11.93 -16.90
N PHE A 32 -4.41 -10.99 -16.90
CA PHE A 32 -3.08 -11.26 -16.37
C PHE A 32 -3.14 -11.68 -14.90
N LEU A 33 -3.84 -10.94 -14.03
CA LEU A 33 -3.95 -11.29 -12.61
C LEU A 33 -4.58 -12.67 -12.43
N LEU A 34 -5.74 -12.92 -13.07
CA LEU A 34 -6.43 -14.21 -13.00
C LEU A 34 -5.58 -15.39 -13.51
N SER A 35 -4.70 -15.17 -14.50
CA SER A 35 -3.77 -16.20 -14.98
C SER A 35 -2.72 -16.62 -13.94
N ARG A 36 -2.59 -15.88 -12.84
CA ARG A 36 -1.69 -16.20 -11.71
C ARG A 36 -2.39 -16.97 -10.59
N GLN A 37 -3.71 -17.11 -10.62
CA GLN A 37 -4.43 -17.92 -9.65
C GLN A 37 -4.06 -19.40 -9.81
N GLN A 38 -3.83 -20.09 -8.70
CA GLN A 38 -3.55 -21.52 -8.63
C GLN A 38 -4.82 -22.31 -8.26
N ALA A 39 -4.74 -23.64 -8.35
CA ALA A 39 -5.87 -24.54 -8.11
C ALA A 39 -6.40 -24.53 -6.65
N ASP A 40 -5.58 -24.09 -5.70
CA ASP A 40 -5.98 -23.88 -4.31
C ASP A 40 -6.78 -22.59 -4.10
N GLY A 41 -6.79 -21.69 -5.10
CA GLY A 41 -7.46 -20.40 -5.09
C GLY A 41 -6.56 -19.20 -4.78
N GLY A 42 -5.33 -19.45 -4.32
CA GLY A 42 -4.33 -18.43 -4.06
C GLY A 42 -3.66 -17.95 -5.35
N PHE A 43 -2.91 -16.85 -5.27
CA PHE A 43 -2.14 -16.33 -6.39
C PHE A 43 -0.66 -16.54 -6.15
N LYS A 44 0.04 -16.98 -7.19
CA LYS A 44 1.47 -17.22 -7.09
C LYS A 44 2.30 -15.95 -7.07
N GLY A 45 3.35 -15.99 -6.25
CA GLY A 45 4.46 -15.05 -6.33
C GLY A 45 5.48 -15.42 -7.41
N ARG A 46 6.69 -14.86 -7.29
CA ARG A 46 7.81 -15.20 -8.18
C ARG A 46 8.34 -16.62 -7.98
N GLU A 47 8.17 -17.18 -6.78
CA GLU A 47 8.62 -18.53 -6.42
C GLU A 47 7.66 -19.63 -6.89
N GLY A 48 6.52 -19.26 -7.49
CA GLY A 48 5.63 -20.18 -8.22
C GLY A 48 4.46 -20.76 -7.43
N ASP A 49 4.62 -20.93 -6.11
CA ASP A 49 3.55 -21.36 -5.22
C ASP A 49 2.62 -20.20 -4.84
N SER A 50 1.38 -20.53 -4.46
CA SER A 50 0.43 -19.57 -3.90
C SER A 50 1.00 -18.94 -2.63
N ASP A 51 0.96 -17.62 -2.57
CA ASP A 51 1.46 -16.84 -1.44
C ASP A 51 0.40 -15.85 -0.97
N LEU A 52 0.28 -15.68 0.34
CA LEU A 52 -0.76 -14.84 0.95
C LEU A 52 -0.55 -13.35 0.68
N TYR A 53 0.71 -12.90 0.67
CA TYR A 53 1.06 -11.52 0.36
C TYR A 53 0.76 -11.18 -1.11
N TYR A 54 1.13 -12.05 -2.05
CA TYR A 54 0.78 -11.91 -3.47
C TYR A 54 -0.74 -12.06 -3.73
N THR A 55 -1.41 -12.97 -3.03
CA THR A 55 -2.88 -13.10 -3.09
C THR A 55 -3.57 -11.81 -2.70
N SER A 56 -3.10 -11.13 -1.65
CA SER A 56 -3.64 -9.83 -1.25
C SER A 56 -3.49 -8.76 -2.33
N PHE A 57 -2.36 -8.72 -3.05
CA PHE A 57 -2.21 -7.82 -4.21
C PHE A 57 -3.13 -8.18 -5.36
N ALA A 58 -3.32 -9.46 -5.67
CA ALA A 58 -4.25 -9.88 -6.72
C ALA A 58 -5.68 -9.47 -6.38
N VAL A 59 -6.14 -9.73 -5.15
CA VAL A 59 -7.48 -9.35 -4.68
C VAL A 59 -7.69 -7.84 -4.77
N ARG A 60 -6.72 -7.04 -4.31
CA ARG A 60 -6.75 -5.57 -4.44
C ARG A 60 -6.77 -5.12 -5.90
N GLY A 61 -5.92 -5.71 -6.73
CA GLY A 61 -5.84 -5.41 -8.16
C GLY A 61 -7.15 -5.72 -8.89
N LEU A 62 -7.76 -6.87 -8.62
CA LEU A 62 -9.07 -7.25 -9.18
C LEU A 62 -10.18 -6.32 -8.67
N ALA A 63 -10.16 -5.96 -7.39
CA ALA A 63 -11.12 -5.03 -6.80
C ALA A 63 -11.11 -3.67 -7.51
N VAL A 64 -9.92 -3.08 -7.73
CA VAL A 64 -9.81 -1.78 -8.43
C VAL A 64 -10.05 -1.87 -9.94
N LEU A 65 -10.03 -3.07 -10.52
CA LEU A 65 -10.33 -3.33 -11.93
C LEU A 65 -11.81 -3.65 -12.20
N GLY A 66 -12.70 -3.53 -11.20
CA GLY A 66 -14.13 -3.77 -11.37
C GLY A 66 -14.70 -4.87 -10.48
N GLY A 67 -13.91 -5.42 -9.56
CA GLY A 67 -14.37 -6.38 -8.56
C GLY A 67 -14.06 -7.83 -8.91
N LEU A 68 -14.49 -8.76 -8.05
CA LEU A 68 -14.43 -10.19 -8.32
C LEU A 68 -15.82 -10.68 -8.75
N THR A 69 -15.86 -11.72 -9.58
CA THR A 69 -17.08 -12.50 -9.76
C THR A 69 -17.32 -13.37 -8.52
N ALA A 70 -18.56 -13.86 -8.33
CA ALA A 70 -18.86 -14.76 -7.21
C ALA A 70 -17.97 -16.01 -7.22
N ASP A 71 -17.74 -16.62 -8.40
CA ASP A 71 -16.90 -17.80 -8.54
C ASP A 71 -15.42 -17.51 -8.22
N GLU A 72 -14.89 -16.38 -8.68
CA GLU A 72 -13.53 -15.95 -8.33
C GLU A 72 -13.40 -15.71 -6.82
N ALA A 73 -14.39 -15.06 -6.21
CA ALA A 73 -14.43 -14.81 -4.77
C ALA A 73 -14.51 -16.12 -3.96
N GLN A 74 -15.27 -17.11 -4.43
CA GLN A 74 -15.32 -18.44 -3.81
C GLN A 74 -13.96 -19.16 -3.87
N HIS A 75 -13.26 -19.10 -5.01
CA HIS A 75 -11.92 -19.68 -5.13
C HIS A 75 -10.92 -19.01 -4.18
N VAL A 76 -10.88 -17.67 -4.16
CA VAL A 76 -10.01 -16.94 -3.22
C VAL A 76 -10.36 -17.28 -1.77
N GLY A 77 -11.66 -17.33 -1.44
CA GLY A 77 -12.13 -17.69 -0.11
C GLY A 77 -11.68 -19.08 0.36
N LYS A 78 -11.62 -20.06 -0.55
CA LYS A 78 -11.08 -21.40 -0.25
C LYS A 78 -9.63 -21.35 0.19
N PHE A 79 -8.79 -20.58 -0.50
CA PHE A 79 -7.38 -20.41 -0.13
C PHE A 79 -7.25 -19.69 1.22
N LEU A 80 -7.96 -18.56 1.39
CA LEU A 80 -7.92 -17.78 2.63
C LEU A 80 -8.41 -18.57 3.84
N GLY A 81 -9.38 -19.49 3.66
CA GLY A 81 -9.89 -20.37 4.70
C GLY A 81 -8.90 -21.45 5.18
N SER A 82 -7.76 -21.62 4.50
CA SER A 82 -6.69 -22.52 4.96
C SER A 82 -5.78 -21.91 6.04
N PHE A 83 -5.89 -20.60 6.29
CA PHE A 83 -5.06 -19.89 7.26
C PHE A 83 -5.76 -19.71 8.60
N ASP A 84 -5.02 -19.90 9.68
CA ASP A 84 -5.42 -19.47 11.02
C ASP A 84 -4.78 -18.12 11.33
N TRP A 85 -5.59 -17.06 11.34
CA TRP A 85 -5.12 -15.69 11.55
C TRP A 85 -4.39 -15.50 12.89
N ARG A 86 -4.67 -16.35 13.89
CA ARG A 86 -4.01 -16.32 15.20
C ARG A 86 -2.51 -16.59 15.09
N ARG A 87 -2.11 -17.34 14.05
CA ARG A 87 -0.71 -17.73 13.78
C ARG A 87 0.01 -16.80 12.83
N LEU A 88 -0.71 -15.92 12.12
CA LEU A 88 -0.12 -15.01 11.14
C LEU A 88 0.72 -13.92 11.81
N HIS A 89 1.79 -13.48 11.15
CA HIS A 89 2.54 -12.29 11.56
C HIS A 89 1.91 -11.02 10.95
N VAL A 90 2.38 -9.83 11.32
CA VAL A 90 1.73 -8.56 10.95
C VAL A 90 1.47 -8.43 9.44
N ILE A 91 2.46 -8.75 8.59
CA ILE A 91 2.35 -8.65 7.12
C ILE A 91 1.29 -9.62 6.58
N ASP A 92 1.31 -10.86 7.03
CA ASP A 92 0.36 -11.88 6.57
C ASP A 92 -1.03 -11.62 7.12
N LEU A 93 -1.13 -11.11 8.35
CA LEU A 93 -2.39 -10.82 9.02
C LEU A 93 -3.17 -9.70 8.31
N ILE A 94 -2.51 -8.60 7.94
CA ILE A 94 -3.16 -7.55 7.14
C ILE A 94 -3.51 -8.05 5.74
N SER A 95 -2.63 -8.85 5.12
CA SER A 95 -2.86 -9.43 3.79
C SER A 95 -4.09 -10.33 3.80
N TRP A 96 -4.21 -11.19 4.81
CA TRP A 96 -5.36 -12.05 5.04
C TRP A 96 -6.62 -11.23 5.34
N LEU A 97 -6.62 -10.39 6.38
CA LEU A 97 -7.82 -9.67 6.84
C LEU A 97 -8.39 -8.80 5.72
N TYR A 98 -7.54 -8.03 5.02
CA TYR A 98 -7.99 -7.22 3.90
C TYR A 98 -8.62 -8.10 2.80
N SER A 99 -7.97 -9.20 2.45
CA SER A 99 -8.46 -10.11 1.40
C SER A 99 -9.79 -10.74 1.80
N VAL A 100 -9.95 -11.18 3.06
CA VAL A 100 -11.22 -11.72 3.58
C VAL A 100 -12.34 -10.71 3.42
N LEU A 101 -12.15 -9.48 3.88
CA LEU A 101 -13.18 -8.43 3.83
C LEU A 101 -13.57 -8.09 2.39
N VAL A 102 -12.60 -7.96 1.48
CA VAL A 102 -12.86 -7.68 0.07
C VAL A 102 -13.55 -8.88 -0.60
N THR A 103 -13.02 -10.08 -0.44
CA THR A 103 -13.58 -11.30 -1.04
C THR A 103 -15.01 -11.54 -0.58
N GLN A 104 -15.31 -11.34 0.70
CA GLN A 104 -16.68 -11.42 1.24
C GLN A 104 -17.62 -10.42 0.55
N SER A 105 -17.18 -9.18 0.31
CA SER A 105 -18.00 -8.16 -0.37
C SER A 105 -18.41 -8.52 -1.80
N PHE A 106 -17.70 -9.45 -2.44
CA PHE A 106 -17.96 -9.95 -3.80
C PHE A 106 -18.62 -11.34 -3.84
N GLY A 107 -19.22 -11.78 -2.72
CA GLY A 107 -19.95 -13.06 -2.65
C GLY A 107 -19.08 -14.26 -2.32
N GLY A 108 -17.86 -14.04 -1.82
CA GLY A 108 -17.04 -15.08 -1.21
C GLY A 108 -17.56 -15.51 0.17
N PRO A 109 -16.99 -16.58 0.76
CA PRO A 109 -17.40 -17.05 2.07
C PRO A 109 -17.09 -16.04 3.17
N ASP A 110 -17.97 -15.94 4.16
CA ASP A 110 -17.71 -15.20 5.39
C ASP A 110 -16.84 -16.06 6.32
N LEU A 111 -15.53 -15.83 6.27
CA LEU A 111 -14.55 -16.55 7.09
C LEU A 111 -14.51 -16.09 8.56
N LEU A 112 -15.21 -15.02 8.89
CA LEU A 112 -15.30 -14.47 10.24
C LEU A 112 -16.62 -14.83 10.94
N ALA A 113 -17.59 -15.43 10.22
CA ALA A 113 -18.93 -15.75 10.73
C ALA A 113 -18.94 -16.60 12.02
N ASN A 114 -17.95 -17.50 12.17
CA ASN A 114 -17.83 -18.40 13.33
C ASN A 114 -16.78 -17.93 14.34
N GLU A 115 -16.14 -16.78 14.11
CA GLU A 115 -15.18 -16.23 15.05
C GLU A 115 -15.88 -15.67 16.30
N PRO A 116 -15.26 -15.75 17.49
CA PRO A 116 -15.78 -15.10 18.70
C PRO A 116 -16.03 -13.62 18.46
N SER A 117 -17.04 -13.04 19.10
CA SER A 117 -17.41 -11.62 18.89
C SER A 117 -16.29 -10.62 19.22
N ASP A 118 -15.30 -11.04 20.00
CA ASP A 118 -14.12 -10.25 20.39
C ASP A 118 -12.90 -10.48 19.47
N TRP A 119 -13.04 -11.20 18.34
CA TRP A 119 -11.94 -11.41 17.39
C TRP A 119 -11.24 -10.11 16.95
N PRO A 120 -11.93 -8.94 16.77
CA PRO A 120 -11.23 -7.71 16.42
C PRO A 120 -10.30 -7.24 17.54
N ASP A 121 -10.72 -7.42 18.79
CA ASP A 121 -9.95 -7.03 19.97
C ASP A 121 -8.77 -8.00 20.19
N GLN A 122 -8.93 -9.28 19.84
CA GLN A 122 -7.84 -10.25 19.84
C GLN A 122 -6.76 -9.92 18.79
N ILE A 123 -7.16 -9.53 17.57
CA ILE A 123 -6.22 -9.05 16.55
C ILE A 123 -5.52 -7.77 17.03
N ALA A 124 -6.25 -6.81 17.59
CA ALA A 124 -5.68 -5.59 18.15
C ALA A 124 -4.64 -5.88 19.25
N ALA A 125 -4.93 -6.81 20.16
CA ALA A 125 -3.99 -7.22 21.20
C ALA A 125 -2.71 -7.85 20.62
N LYS A 126 -2.84 -8.66 19.56
CA LYS A 126 -1.71 -9.25 18.82
C LYS A 126 -0.87 -8.20 18.08
N LEU A 127 -1.48 -7.13 17.57
CA LEU A 127 -0.76 -6.00 17.00
C LEU A 127 -0.02 -5.20 18.09
N GLU A 128 -0.65 -4.93 19.23
CA GLU A 128 0.01 -4.24 20.35
C GLU A 128 1.17 -5.05 20.94
N SER A 129 1.15 -6.39 20.86
CA SER A 129 2.23 -7.22 21.40
C SER A 129 3.57 -7.06 20.67
N VAL A 130 3.59 -6.46 19.47
CA VAL A 130 4.83 -6.16 18.74
C VAL A 130 5.23 -4.68 18.81
N ARG A 131 4.59 -3.90 19.70
CA ARG A 131 5.03 -2.52 19.98
C ARG A 131 6.38 -2.51 20.67
N THR A 132 7.28 -1.68 20.18
CA THR A 132 8.63 -1.48 20.72
C THR A 132 8.70 -0.30 21.70
N THR A 133 9.77 -0.25 22.48
CA THR A 133 9.97 0.80 23.50
C THR A 133 10.13 2.20 22.90
N ASP A 134 10.60 2.28 21.66
CA ASP A 134 10.72 3.52 20.88
C ASP A 134 9.36 4.04 20.36
N GLY A 135 8.26 3.31 20.57
CA GLY A 135 6.90 3.73 20.22
C GLY A 135 6.38 3.16 18.90
N GLY A 136 7.25 2.63 18.04
CA GLY A 136 6.87 1.97 16.79
C GLY A 136 6.43 0.53 16.99
N TYR A 137 6.31 -0.20 15.87
CA TYR A 137 6.02 -1.63 15.86
C TYR A 137 7.10 -2.40 15.12
N ALA A 138 7.52 -3.54 15.66
CA ALA A 138 8.49 -4.43 15.05
C ALA A 138 7.82 -5.45 14.12
N LYS A 139 8.66 -6.18 13.37
CA LYS A 139 8.23 -7.32 12.53
C LYS A 139 7.65 -8.47 13.34
N SER A 140 8.22 -8.74 14.51
CA SER A 140 7.84 -9.84 15.39
C SER A 140 8.07 -9.46 16.85
N ALA A 141 7.59 -10.30 17.78
CA ALA A 141 7.70 -10.06 19.21
C ALA A 141 9.15 -10.08 19.72
N GLU A 142 10.05 -10.74 18.99
CA GLU A 142 11.49 -10.78 19.27
C GLU A 142 12.21 -9.51 18.79
N GLY A 143 11.55 -8.67 18.00
CA GLY A 143 12.13 -7.44 17.45
C GLY A 143 12.27 -6.35 18.50
N ALA A 144 13.50 -5.87 18.72
CA ALA A 144 13.79 -4.83 19.70
C ALA A 144 13.62 -3.39 19.18
N ILE A 145 13.50 -3.20 17.85
CA ILE A 145 13.51 -1.88 17.19
C ILE A 145 12.25 -1.76 16.33
N GLY A 146 11.59 -0.61 16.43
CA GLY A 146 10.41 -0.32 15.61
C GLY A 146 10.78 -0.09 14.15
N SER A 147 9.90 -0.54 13.26
CA SER A 147 10.01 -0.39 11.81
C SER A 147 8.93 0.58 11.31
N THR A 148 9.31 1.52 10.45
CA THR A 148 8.36 2.46 9.84
C THR A 148 7.30 1.71 9.04
N TYR A 149 7.71 0.75 8.20
CA TYR A 149 6.78 -0.06 7.42
C TYR A 149 5.84 -0.92 8.28
N HIS A 150 6.35 -1.63 9.30
CA HIS A 150 5.50 -2.45 10.16
C HIS A 150 4.55 -1.61 11.03
N SER A 151 4.97 -0.39 11.40
CA SER A 151 4.08 0.57 12.04
C SER A 151 2.95 0.99 11.12
N PHE A 152 3.24 1.22 9.83
CA PHE A 152 2.22 1.50 8.82
C PHE A 152 1.22 0.36 8.68
N LEU A 153 1.70 -0.87 8.46
CA LEU A 153 0.82 -2.04 8.34
C LEU A 153 -0.04 -2.24 9.60
N THR A 154 0.55 -2.05 10.76
CA THR A 154 -0.18 -2.19 12.03
C THR A 154 -1.33 -1.19 12.13
N VAL A 155 -1.09 0.09 11.86
CA VAL A 155 -2.16 1.11 11.90
C VAL A 155 -3.21 0.87 10.83
N MET A 156 -2.81 0.49 9.61
CA MET A 156 -3.78 0.13 8.57
C MET A 156 -4.65 -1.06 8.99
N THR A 157 -4.09 -2.02 9.73
CA THR A 157 -4.86 -3.15 10.29
C THR A 157 -5.82 -2.67 11.38
N TYR A 158 -5.40 -1.79 12.28
CA TYR A 158 -6.31 -1.17 13.26
C TYR A 158 -7.49 -0.48 12.59
N GLU A 159 -7.28 0.24 11.49
CA GLU A 159 -8.36 0.90 10.76
C GLU A 159 -9.34 -0.10 10.12
N LEU A 160 -8.86 -1.23 9.59
CA LEU A 160 -9.73 -2.31 9.07
C LEU A 160 -10.60 -2.93 10.15
N LEU A 161 -10.16 -2.90 11.41
CA LEU A 161 -10.90 -3.41 12.58
C LEU A 161 -11.87 -2.38 13.16
N ASP A 162 -11.96 -1.17 12.60
CA ASP A 162 -12.62 -0.02 13.21
C ASP A 162 -12.11 0.23 14.65
N ARG A 163 -10.78 0.27 14.78
CA ARG A 163 -10.07 0.51 16.05
C ARG A 163 -9.02 1.60 15.87
N LYS A 164 -8.63 2.21 16.99
CA LYS A 164 -7.53 3.19 17.03
C LYS A 164 -6.26 2.53 17.59
N PRO A 165 -5.08 2.83 17.03
CA PRO A 165 -3.84 2.38 17.65
C PRO A 165 -3.70 3.03 19.03
N PRO A 166 -3.29 2.28 20.06
CA PRO A 166 -3.05 2.87 21.37
C PRO A 166 -1.81 3.79 21.32
N LYS A 167 -1.69 4.69 22.29
CA LYS A 167 -0.54 5.61 22.46
C LYS A 167 -0.16 6.37 21.16
N PRO A 168 -1.10 7.04 20.47
CA PRO A 168 -0.83 7.69 19.18
C PRO A 168 0.31 8.72 19.25
N ASN A 169 0.44 9.47 20.36
CA ASN A 169 1.54 10.43 20.53
C ASN A 169 2.92 9.77 20.55
N LYS A 170 3.06 8.57 21.13
CA LYS A 170 4.34 7.83 21.11
C LYS A 170 4.67 7.35 19.70
N LEU A 171 3.65 6.94 18.94
CA LEU A 171 3.83 6.56 17.54
C LEU A 171 4.20 7.78 16.68
N GLY A 172 3.58 8.94 16.92
CA GLY A 172 3.97 10.20 16.27
C GLY A 172 5.43 10.57 16.55
N GLN A 173 5.85 10.53 17.81
CA GLN A 173 7.26 10.77 18.19
C GLN A 173 8.20 9.77 17.51
N PHE A 174 7.86 8.47 17.52
CA PHE A 174 8.64 7.45 16.82
C PHE A 174 8.87 7.82 15.36
N LEU A 175 7.82 8.27 14.65
CA LEU A 175 7.92 8.63 13.24
C LEU A 175 8.80 9.87 13.02
N PHE A 176 8.65 10.92 13.82
CA PHE A 176 9.54 12.08 13.73
C PHE A 176 11.01 11.70 14.01
N ASP A 177 11.26 10.77 14.94
CA ASP A 177 12.62 10.25 15.17
C ASP A 177 13.17 9.40 14.00
N ARG A 178 12.33 9.07 12.99
CA ARG A 178 12.74 8.42 11.73
C ARG A 178 13.00 9.42 10.61
N GLN A 179 12.69 10.70 10.78
CA GLN A 179 12.97 11.72 9.77
C GLN A 179 14.48 12.01 9.70
N ARG A 180 14.98 12.42 8.53
CA ARG A 180 16.36 12.86 8.31
C ARG A 180 16.39 14.27 7.74
N ASP A 181 17.58 14.88 7.76
CA ASP A 181 17.83 16.22 7.23
C ASP A 181 17.52 16.34 5.72
N ASP A 182 17.44 15.21 5.00
CA ASP A 182 17.02 15.18 3.60
C ASP A 182 15.50 15.32 3.41
N GLY A 183 14.74 15.46 4.51
CA GLY A 183 13.29 15.62 4.58
C GLY A 183 12.51 14.30 4.55
N GLY A 184 13.16 13.19 4.19
CA GLY A 184 12.54 11.87 4.14
C GLY A 184 12.60 11.14 5.47
N PHE A 185 12.12 9.90 5.46
CA PHE A 185 12.14 9.00 6.61
C PHE A 185 12.91 7.72 6.31
N VAL A 186 13.45 7.11 7.35
CA VAL A 186 14.13 5.81 7.28
C VAL A 186 13.27 4.68 7.83
N GLU A 187 13.63 3.45 7.46
CA GLU A 187 12.93 2.25 7.94
C GLU A 187 13.25 1.93 9.41
N ILE A 188 14.52 2.10 9.82
CA ILE A 188 15.01 1.87 11.18
C ILE A 188 15.97 2.97 11.62
N ALA A 189 16.03 3.23 12.93
CA ALA A 189 16.79 4.35 13.50
C ALA A 189 18.28 4.44 13.08
N PRO A 190 19.06 3.34 12.91
CA PRO A 190 20.48 3.47 12.54
C PRO A 190 20.74 3.94 11.10
N MET A 191 19.74 3.91 10.22
CA MET A 191 19.91 4.34 8.83
C MET A 191 20.13 5.85 8.75
N LYS A 192 21.02 6.29 7.85
CA LYS A 192 21.39 7.70 7.67
C LYS A 192 20.74 8.38 6.48
N THR A 193 20.28 7.61 5.51
CA THR A 193 19.71 8.11 4.25
C THR A 193 18.29 7.61 4.15
N SER A 194 17.36 8.51 3.85
CA SER A 194 15.94 8.20 3.75
C SER A 194 15.62 7.34 2.54
N GLY A 195 14.48 6.65 2.61
CA GLY A 195 13.96 5.83 1.52
C GLY A 195 12.55 6.24 1.15
N THR A 196 12.20 6.11 -0.12
CA THR A 196 10.91 6.54 -0.67
C THR A 196 9.72 5.87 0.01
N ASN A 197 9.77 4.54 0.18
CA ASN A 197 8.66 3.80 0.79
C ASN A 197 8.51 4.08 2.30
N PRO A 198 9.60 4.11 3.12
CA PRO A 198 9.49 4.57 4.50
C PRO A 198 8.99 6.02 4.62
N THR A 199 9.42 6.94 3.74
CA THR A 199 8.89 8.31 3.68
C THR A 199 7.38 8.31 3.46
N ALA A 200 6.89 7.55 2.48
CA ALA A 200 5.46 7.49 2.21
C ALA A 200 4.65 6.88 3.35
N ALA A 201 5.15 5.78 3.94
CA ALA A 201 4.53 5.16 5.10
C ALA A 201 4.42 6.15 6.28
N ALA A 202 5.51 6.87 6.59
CA ALA A 202 5.52 7.86 7.65
C ALA A 202 4.60 9.05 7.37
N ALA A 203 4.63 9.59 6.15
CA ALA A 203 3.78 10.71 5.74
C ALA A 203 2.28 10.39 5.88
N VAL A 204 1.86 9.22 5.40
CA VAL A 204 0.47 8.76 5.55
C VAL A 204 0.12 8.62 7.03
N LEU A 205 0.97 7.97 7.83
CA LEU A 205 0.72 7.81 9.26
C LEU A 205 0.61 9.14 10.01
N LEU A 206 1.57 10.06 9.81
CA LEU A 206 1.57 11.36 10.46
C LEU A 206 0.30 12.14 10.10
N ARG A 207 -0.14 12.10 8.84
CA ARG A 207 -1.40 12.72 8.44
C ARG A 207 -2.61 12.06 9.10
N ARG A 208 -2.70 10.74 9.10
CA ARG A 208 -3.82 9.99 9.71
C ARG A 208 -3.90 10.18 11.23
N LEU A 209 -2.76 10.34 11.89
CA LEU A 209 -2.68 10.60 13.33
C LEU A 209 -2.92 12.08 13.70
N GLY A 210 -3.03 12.97 12.71
CA GLY A 210 -3.23 14.40 12.92
C GLY A 210 -1.97 15.15 13.32
N PHE A 211 -0.78 14.62 13.00
CA PHE A 211 0.52 15.22 13.27
C PHE A 211 1.18 15.84 12.02
N ALA A 212 0.51 15.86 10.87
CA ALA A 212 1.02 16.53 9.68
C ALA A 212 0.85 18.05 9.78
N ASP A 213 1.95 18.78 9.64
CA ASP A 213 1.99 20.24 9.62
C ASP A 213 2.61 20.79 8.31
N GLU A 214 2.77 22.11 8.23
CA GLU A 214 3.36 22.78 7.07
C GLU A 214 4.84 22.41 6.90
N GLN A 215 5.58 22.25 8.00
CA GLN A 215 6.99 21.89 7.96
C GLN A 215 7.19 20.50 7.36
N LEU A 216 6.38 19.51 7.78
CA LEU A 216 6.38 18.17 7.17
C LEU A 216 6.11 18.25 5.66
N THR A 217 5.19 19.11 5.23
CA THR A 217 4.86 19.28 3.81
C THR A 217 6.05 19.83 3.01
N ILE A 218 6.80 20.78 3.59
CA ILE A 218 8.04 21.33 3.01
C ILE A 218 9.11 20.24 2.90
N ASP A 219 9.32 19.48 3.97
CA ASP A 219 10.34 18.42 4.04
C ASP A 219 10.05 17.30 3.02
N LEU A 220 8.79 16.87 2.92
CA LEU A 220 8.36 15.87 1.94
C LEU A 220 8.57 16.35 0.51
N ARG A 221 8.27 17.62 0.21
CA ARG A 221 8.53 18.21 -1.12
C ARG A 221 10.01 18.15 -1.46
N ASP A 222 10.86 18.53 -0.52
CA ASP A 222 12.30 18.62 -0.76
C ASP A 222 12.95 17.23 -0.86
N PHE A 223 12.43 16.23 -0.13
CA PHE A 223 12.80 14.83 -0.34
C PHE A 223 12.33 14.31 -1.70
N LEU A 224 11.06 14.51 -2.07
CA LEU A 224 10.50 14.01 -3.33
C LEU A 224 11.25 14.56 -4.56
N LYS A 225 11.75 15.80 -4.51
CA LYS A 225 12.62 16.36 -5.55
C LYS A 225 13.94 15.61 -5.71
N GLN A 226 14.49 15.07 -4.62
CA GLN A 226 15.78 14.35 -4.65
C GLN A 226 15.65 12.94 -5.22
N VAL A 227 14.48 12.30 -5.08
CA VAL A 227 14.24 10.93 -5.56
C VAL A 227 13.46 10.88 -6.88
N CYS A 228 13.09 12.03 -7.45
CA CYS A 228 12.55 12.13 -8.79
C CYS A 228 13.65 11.77 -9.81
N SER A 229 13.38 10.81 -10.69
CA SER A 229 14.33 10.37 -11.72
C SER A 229 14.08 11.10 -13.05
N ASP A 230 15.14 11.26 -13.83
CA ASP A 230 15.06 11.72 -15.24
C ASP A 230 14.30 10.71 -16.13
N GLU A 231 14.11 9.46 -15.67
CA GLU A 231 13.26 8.46 -16.34
C GLU A 231 11.77 8.76 -16.24
N GLY A 232 11.37 9.75 -15.42
CA GLY A 232 9.98 10.15 -15.17
C GLY A 232 9.35 9.50 -13.94
N GLY A 233 9.93 8.42 -13.40
CA GLY A 233 9.50 7.77 -12.16
C GLY A 233 10.26 8.25 -10.92
N PHE A 234 10.09 7.52 -9.81
CA PHE A 234 10.81 7.78 -8.56
C PHE A 234 11.75 6.63 -8.19
N GLN A 235 12.92 6.99 -7.67
CA GLN A 235 13.94 6.08 -7.16
C GLN A 235 13.57 5.60 -5.75
N ALA A 236 14.05 4.42 -5.35
CA ALA A 236 13.85 3.91 -4.00
C ALA A 236 14.57 4.72 -2.90
N ASN A 237 15.68 5.35 -3.26
CA ASN A 237 16.42 6.34 -2.47
C ASN A 237 17.48 6.99 -3.36
N THR A 238 18.15 8.03 -2.87
CA THR A 238 19.15 8.83 -3.61
C THR A 238 20.42 8.08 -4.04
N ARG A 239 20.60 6.81 -3.62
CA ARG A 239 21.72 5.95 -4.05
C ARG A 239 21.34 4.96 -5.14
N ILE A 240 20.04 4.78 -5.41
CA ILE A 240 19.56 3.90 -6.49
C ILE A 240 19.40 4.76 -7.74
N PRO A 241 20.17 4.50 -8.81
CA PRO A 241 20.22 5.40 -9.96
C PRO A 241 19.02 5.26 -10.90
N PHE A 242 18.06 4.39 -10.59
CA PHE A 242 16.94 4.06 -11.47
C PHE A 242 15.60 4.12 -10.72
N ALA A 243 14.55 4.49 -11.44
CA ALA A 243 13.20 4.49 -10.93
C ALA A 243 12.58 3.07 -10.89
N ASP A 244 11.61 2.88 -10.01
CA ASP A 244 10.83 1.65 -9.91
C ASP A 244 9.34 1.92 -9.70
N GLY A 245 8.49 0.94 -10.02
CA GLY A 245 7.03 1.10 -9.99
C GLY A 245 6.46 1.31 -8.59
N LEU A 246 7.04 0.68 -7.57
CA LEU A 246 6.60 0.80 -6.18
C LEU A 246 6.91 2.20 -5.63
N SER A 247 8.15 2.64 -5.77
CA SER A 247 8.59 3.98 -5.35
C SER A 247 7.83 5.08 -6.09
N THR A 248 7.50 4.85 -7.36
CA THR A 248 6.69 5.78 -8.17
C THR A 248 5.25 5.86 -7.64
N PHE A 249 4.63 4.72 -7.33
CA PHE A 249 3.28 4.68 -6.75
C PHE A 249 3.21 5.42 -5.41
N THR A 250 4.11 5.11 -4.48
CA THR A 250 4.10 5.68 -3.14
C THR A 250 4.44 7.17 -3.14
N SER A 251 5.38 7.60 -3.99
CA SER A 251 5.70 9.02 -4.17
C SER A 251 4.56 9.82 -4.76
N LEU A 252 3.92 9.33 -5.82
CA LEU A 252 2.78 10.02 -6.44
C LEU A 252 1.62 10.13 -5.45
N LEU A 253 1.37 9.08 -4.66
CA LEU A 253 0.35 9.07 -3.62
C LEU A 253 0.61 10.18 -2.58
N VAL A 254 1.82 10.23 -2.01
CA VAL A 254 2.21 11.29 -1.06
C VAL A 254 2.11 12.65 -1.71
N ALA A 255 2.60 12.79 -2.95
CA ALA A 255 2.59 14.06 -3.64
C ALA A 255 1.18 14.60 -3.80
N GLN A 256 0.24 13.80 -4.29
CA GLN A 256 -1.15 14.24 -4.45
C GLN A 256 -1.84 14.46 -3.10
N ASP A 257 -1.55 13.63 -2.10
CA ASP A 257 -2.15 13.77 -0.77
C ASP A 257 -1.74 15.07 -0.09
N PHE A 258 -0.49 15.50 -0.25
CA PHE A 258 0.05 16.72 0.33
C PHE A 258 -0.03 17.94 -0.62
N GLY A 259 -0.65 17.82 -1.79
CA GLY A 259 -0.76 18.92 -2.77
C GLY A 259 0.58 19.35 -3.40
N LEU A 260 1.51 18.41 -3.49
CA LEU A 260 2.88 18.56 -3.97
C LEU A 260 3.06 18.08 -5.42
N ASP A 261 2.02 17.58 -6.07
CA ASP A 261 2.06 17.06 -7.44
C ASP A 261 2.33 18.14 -8.51
N ARG A 262 2.13 19.43 -8.18
CA ARG A 262 2.28 20.55 -9.13
C ARG A 262 3.70 20.74 -9.69
N PHE A 263 4.73 20.23 -9.02
CA PHE A 263 6.10 20.30 -9.54
C PHE A 263 6.49 19.11 -10.41
N GLN A 264 5.62 18.09 -10.50
CA GLN A 264 5.89 16.85 -11.21
C GLN A 264 5.32 16.91 -12.62
N ASP A 265 6.05 16.35 -13.58
CA ASP A 265 5.50 16.10 -14.90
C ASP A 265 4.74 14.77 -14.89
N LEU A 266 3.42 14.87 -14.70
CA LEU A 266 2.53 13.71 -14.67
C LEU A 266 2.54 12.91 -15.98
N ALA A 267 2.81 13.56 -17.12
CA ALA A 267 2.90 12.87 -18.41
C ALA A 267 4.18 12.01 -18.49
N SER A 268 5.29 12.48 -17.90
CA SER A 268 6.52 11.70 -17.78
C SER A 268 6.35 10.50 -16.85
N ILE A 269 5.61 10.64 -15.74
CA ILE A 269 5.25 9.50 -14.87
C ILE A 269 4.40 8.48 -15.65
N GLU A 270 3.39 8.93 -16.39
CA GLU A 270 2.59 8.04 -17.23
C GLU A 270 3.45 7.33 -18.28
N ALA A 271 4.33 8.06 -18.96
CA ALA A 271 5.22 7.50 -19.97
C ALA A 271 6.15 6.44 -19.37
N PHE A 272 6.74 6.70 -18.19
CA PHE A 272 7.56 5.73 -17.46
C PHE A 272 6.79 4.43 -17.21
N ILE A 273 5.59 4.53 -16.62
CA ILE A 273 4.78 3.36 -16.28
C ILE A 273 4.34 2.59 -17.52
N THR A 274 3.86 3.28 -18.55
CA THR A 274 3.22 2.65 -19.72
C THR A 274 4.20 2.19 -20.78
N GLN A 275 5.35 2.85 -20.92
CA GLN A 275 6.33 2.52 -21.94
C GLN A 275 7.47 1.66 -21.39
N GLN A 276 7.81 1.79 -20.10
CA GLN A 276 8.90 1.03 -19.51
C GLN A 276 8.41 -0.16 -18.68
N LEU A 277 7.33 -0.04 -17.89
CA LEU A 277 6.96 -1.09 -16.94
C LEU A 277 5.77 -1.96 -17.37
N GLU A 278 4.87 -1.46 -18.21
CA GLU A 278 3.69 -2.21 -18.67
C GLU A 278 4.04 -3.26 -19.73
N PHE A 279 3.49 -4.45 -19.60
CA PHE A 279 3.56 -5.47 -20.66
C PHE A 279 2.36 -5.39 -21.62
N PRO A 280 2.59 -5.58 -22.93
CA PRO A 280 1.51 -5.61 -23.92
C PRO A 280 0.54 -6.79 -23.75
N THR A 281 0.93 -7.81 -22.98
CA THR A 281 0.11 -8.96 -22.60
C THR A 281 -0.66 -8.75 -21.29
N GLY A 282 -0.44 -7.62 -20.61
CA GLY A 282 -0.96 -7.34 -19.28
C GLY A 282 0.07 -7.62 -18.19
N GLY A 283 -0.17 -6.98 -17.05
CA GLY A 283 0.76 -6.95 -15.93
C GLY A 283 1.88 -5.92 -16.07
N PHE A 284 2.64 -5.74 -15.00
CA PHE A 284 3.76 -4.80 -14.90
C PHE A 284 4.96 -5.47 -14.23
N ARG A 285 6.16 -5.06 -14.64
CA ARG A 285 7.43 -5.38 -13.96
C ARG A 285 7.80 -4.31 -12.93
N GLY A 286 8.71 -4.66 -12.02
CA GLY A 286 9.12 -3.74 -10.95
C GLY A 286 10.02 -2.60 -11.40
N ALA A 287 10.93 -2.87 -12.32
CA ALA A 287 11.84 -1.89 -12.89
C ALA A 287 12.20 -2.27 -14.34
N SER A 288 12.86 -1.37 -15.07
CA SER A 288 13.13 -1.54 -16.50
C SER A 288 13.97 -2.78 -16.86
N TRP A 289 14.85 -3.22 -15.96
CA TRP A 289 15.70 -4.42 -16.13
C TRP A 289 15.01 -5.73 -15.72
N ASP A 290 13.84 -5.67 -15.12
CA ASP A 290 13.08 -6.87 -14.80
C ASP A 290 12.40 -7.39 -16.07
N GLU A 291 12.46 -8.71 -16.26
CA GLU A 291 12.00 -9.38 -17.47
C GLU A 291 10.57 -9.93 -17.33
N GLN A 292 10.01 -9.90 -16.12
CA GLN A 292 8.75 -10.56 -15.83
C GLN A 292 7.76 -9.61 -15.16
N ALA A 293 6.50 -9.69 -15.60
CA ALA A 293 5.39 -9.14 -14.84
C ALA A 293 5.07 -10.03 -13.65
N ASP A 294 4.75 -9.42 -12.51
CA ASP A 294 4.20 -10.12 -11.35
C ASP A 294 2.95 -9.43 -10.80
N VAL A 295 2.28 -10.08 -9.85
CA VAL A 295 1.02 -9.61 -9.27
C VAL A 295 1.21 -8.33 -8.45
N GLU A 296 2.30 -8.21 -7.70
CA GLU A 296 2.58 -7.07 -6.82
C GLU A 296 2.84 -5.79 -7.63
N TYR A 297 3.78 -5.83 -8.58
CA TYR A 297 4.07 -4.67 -9.41
C TYR A 297 2.95 -4.36 -10.39
N THR A 298 2.14 -5.35 -10.77
CA THR A 298 0.89 -5.08 -11.47
C THR A 298 -0.06 -4.22 -10.65
N PHE A 299 -0.20 -4.51 -9.35
CA PHE A 299 -0.99 -3.66 -8.46
C PHE A 299 -0.41 -2.24 -8.38
N TYR A 300 0.90 -2.07 -8.23
CA TYR A 300 1.52 -0.74 -8.17
C TYR A 300 1.40 0.04 -9.48
N GLY A 301 1.62 -0.59 -10.63
CA GLY A 301 1.44 0.04 -11.95
C GLY A 301 -0.01 0.50 -12.18
N LEU A 302 -0.98 -0.35 -11.84
CA LEU A 302 -2.40 0.04 -11.83
C LEU A 302 -2.69 1.15 -10.82
N GLY A 303 -2.04 1.12 -9.66
CA GLY A 303 -2.10 2.16 -8.65
C GLY A 303 -1.69 3.52 -9.21
N VAL A 304 -0.56 3.59 -9.92
CA VAL A 304 -0.09 4.84 -10.56
C VAL A 304 -1.09 5.32 -11.61
N LEU A 305 -1.51 4.46 -12.53
CA LEU A 305 -2.49 4.82 -13.57
C LEU A 305 -3.82 5.29 -12.96
N GLY A 306 -4.26 4.64 -11.88
CA GLY A 306 -5.44 5.04 -11.14
C GLY A 306 -5.28 6.39 -10.46
N LEU A 307 -4.13 6.71 -9.87
CA LEU A 307 -3.87 8.01 -9.26
C LEU A 307 -3.77 9.14 -10.29
N LEU A 308 -3.17 8.89 -11.46
CA LEU A 308 -3.12 9.84 -12.57
C LEU A 308 -4.52 10.10 -13.17
N GLY A 309 -5.35 9.06 -13.22
CA GLY A 309 -6.72 9.16 -13.69
C GLY A 309 -7.68 9.76 -12.65
N ALA A 310 -7.39 9.70 -11.36
CA ALA A 310 -8.30 10.18 -10.33
C ALA A 310 -8.31 11.72 -10.25
N PRO A 311 -9.41 12.35 -9.79
CA PRO A 311 -9.35 13.75 -9.35
C PRO A 311 -8.29 13.88 -8.25
N THR A 312 -7.47 14.93 -8.31
CA THR A 312 -6.55 15.23 -7.20
C THR A 312 -7.37 15.58 -5.96
N SER A 313 -6.96 15.08 -4.79
CA SER A 313 -7.61 15.44 -3.53
C SER A 313 -7.62 16.97 -3.41
N PRO A 314 -8.75 17.61 -3.07
CA PRO A 314 -8.76 19.05 -2.88
C PRO A 314 -7.73 19.41 -1.80
N SER A 315 -6.88 20.39 -2.11
CA SER A 315 -6.00 21.02 -1.13
C SER A 315 -6.83 21.47 0.07
N LEU A 316 -6.26 21.36 1.28
CA LEU A 316 -6.89 21.86 2.50
C LEU A 316 -7.39 23.29 2.30
N PRO A 317 -8.55 23.67 2.87
CA PRO A 317 -8.95 25.06 2.89
C PRO A 317 -7.84 25.86 3.60
N THR A 318 -7.45 26.98 2.98
CA THR A 318 -6.56 27.96 3.58
C THR A 318 -7.06 28.26 5.00
N PRO A 319 -6.20 28.31 6.03
CA PRO A 319 -6.64 28.79 7.33
C PRO A 319 -7.25 30.18 7.13
N ALA A 320 -8.48 30.36 7.62
CA ALA A 320 -9.13 31.65 7.57
C ALA A 320 -8.23 32.70 8.27
N PRO A 321 -8.19 33.94 7.74
CA PRO A 321 -7.31 34.99 8.24
C PRO A 321 -7.51 35.32 9.72
#